data_AF-A0A413GZV0-F1
#
_entry.id   AF-A0A413GZV0-F1
#
_cell.length_a   1.000
_cell.length_b   1.000
_cell.length_c   1.000
_cell.angle_alpha   90.00
_cell.angle_beta   90.00
_cell.angle_gamma   90.00
#
_symmetry.space_group_name_H-M   'P 1'
#
loop_
_entity.id
_entity.type
_entity.pdbx_description
1 polymer ?
#
loop_
_entity_poly.entity_id
_entity_poly.type
_entity_poly.pdbx_seq_one_letter_code
_entity_poly.pdbx_strand_id
1 'polypeptide(L)'
;MPRLKNFLKRGYAFLNYSLYGLKIPRVISDYNIHRVGDCLYDKKEAFETFWGYYDKYPMNKFGLVLLNTTLYTTQKPPLSSRTIHVLLFDIEHSRVLLDIETRTYNWQQGCRTHWLNDEFFILNDFDDIAQRYIARVYSAIQLKEIKRFNYPVQDSFGLITFYLLIIGELIHYAQIMGIEIFLK
;
A
#
# COMPACT_ATOMS: atom_id res chain seq x y z
N MET A 1 -12.57 34.60 7.36
CA MET A 1 -11.29 34.70 8.11
C MET A 1 -10.83 33.31 8.59
N PRO A 2 -9.80 32.70 7.97
CA PRO A 2 -9.32 31.35 8.31
C PRO A 2 -8.83 31.21 9.77
N ARG A 3 -8.21 32.26 10.32
CA ARG A 3 -7.68 32.27 11.69
C ARG A 3 -8.78 32.21 12.76
N LEU A 4 -9.87 32.96 12.58
CA LEU A 4 -11.02 32.93 13.49
C LEU A 4 -11.71 31.57 13.49
N LYS A 5 -11.89 30.97 12.31
CA LYS A 5 -12.45 29.61 12.17
C LYS A 5 -11.61 28.57 12.90
N ASN A 6 -10.29 28.64 12.77
CA ASN A 6 -9.38 27.72 13.47
C ASN A 6 -9.40 27.92 14.99
N PHE A 7 -9.48 29.16 15.46
CA PHE A 7 -9.61 29.48 16.89
C PHE A 7 -10.89 28.88 17.48
N LEU A 8 -12.04 29.10 16.83
CA LEU A 8 -13.34 28.55 17.26
C LEU A 8 -13.32 27.02 17.28
N LYS A 9 -12.76 26.37 16.25
CA LYS A 9 -12.61 24.90 16.21
C LYS A 9 -11.77 24.37 17.37
N ARG A 10 -10.65 25.04 17.68
CA ARG A 10 -9.78 24.65 18.81
C ARG A 10 -10.49 24.82 20.15
N GLY A 11 -11.19 25.95 20.36
CA GLY A 11 -11.97 26.19 21.56
C GLY A 11 -13.07 25.16 21.76
N TYR A 12 -13.83 24.85 20.70
CA TYR A 12 -14.85 23.80 20.71
C TYR A 12 -14.26 22.42 21.04
N ALA A 13 -13.18 22.01 20.37
CA ALA A 13 -12.54 20.72 20.61
C ALA A 13 -12.01 20.61 22.04
N PHE A 14 -11.41 21.67 22.57
CA PHE A 14 -10.93 21.74 23.95
C PHE A 14 -12.07 21.61 24.97
N LEU A 15 -13.16 22.36 24.79
CA LEU A 15 -14.33 22.28 25.67
C LEU A 15 -14.96 20.89 25.64
N ASN A 16 -15.12 20.32 24.44
CA ASN A 16 -15.69 18.98 24.27
C ASN A 16 -14.80 17.90 24.93
N TYR A 17 -13.49 17.96 24.73
CA TYR A 17 -12.54 17.07 25.40
C TYR A 17 -12.57 17.23 26.94
N SER A 18 -12.67 18.46 27.45
CA SER A 18 -12.71 18.71 28.89
C SER A 18 -13.99 18.20 29.55
N LEU A 19 -15.13 18.31 28.87
CA LEU A 19 -16.43 17.84 29.38
C LEU A 19 -16.61 16.32 29.28
N TYR A 20 -16.14 15.71 28.18
CA TYR A 20 -16.45 14.32 27.84
C TYR A 20 -15.21 13.40 27.76
N GLY A 21 -14.07 13.93 27.30
CA GLY A 21 -12.84 13.14 27.05
C GLY A 21 -12.09 12.73 28.33
N LEU A 22 -12.15 13.55 29.39
CA LEU A 22 -11.49 13.24 30.68
C LEU A 22 -12.13 12.05 31.42
N LYS A 23 -13.34 11.63 31.03
CA LYS A 23 -14.05 10.48 31.61
C LYS A 23 -13.73 9.17 30.90
N ILE A 24 -13.02 9.21 29.78
CA ILE A 24 -12.64 8.03 29.01
C ILE A 24 -11.40 7.42 29.69
N PRO A 25 -11.46 6.16 30.16
CA PRO A 25 -10.28 5.51 30.72
C PRO A 25 -9.19 5.47 29.65
N ARG A 26 -7.98 5.89 30.01
CA ARG A 26 -6.82 5.73 29.13
C ARG A 26 -6.52 4.25 29.02
N VAL A 27 -6.80 3.66 27.86
CA VAL A 27 -6.35 2.32 27.53
C VAL A 27 -4.87 2.43 27.18
N ILE A 28 -4.03 1.85 28.03
CA ILE A 28 -2.59 1.72 27.77
C ILE A 28 -2.41 0.33 27.17
N SER A 29 -1.70 0.26 26.04
CA SER A 29 -1.31 -1.02 25.45
C SER A 29 -0.26 -1.67 26.35
N ASP A 30 -0.45 -2.94 26.68
CA ASP A 30 0.58 -3.75 27.36
C ASP A 30 1.79 -4.04 26.46
N TYR A 31 1.66 -3.76 25.15
CA TYR A 31 2.70 -3.95 24.16
C TYR A 31 3.45 -2.66 23.85
N ASN A 32 4.77 -2.80 23.67
CA ASN A 32 5.62 -1.75 23.13
C ASN A 32 5.28 -1.51 21.66
N ILE A 33 5.03 -0.25 21.32
CA ILE A 33 4.75 0.16 19.95
C ILE A 33 6.08 0.53 19.31
N HIS A 34 6.49 -0.24 18.29
CA HIS A 34 7.66 0.04 17.47
C HIS A 34 7.23 0.60 16.12
N ARG A 35 7.85 1.69 15.69
CA ARG A 35 7.61 2.26 14.37
C ARG A 35 8.49 1.54 13.34
N VAL A 36 7.87 0.97 12.32
CA VAL A 36 8.59 0.26 11.24
C VAL A 36 9.63 1.16 10.54
N GLY A 37 9.31 2.45 10.37
CA GLY A 37 10.23 3.42 9.79
C GLY A 37 11.57 3.57 10.53
N ASP A 38 11.60 3.30 11.84
CA ASP A 38 12.83 3.40 12.64
C ASP A 38 13.81 2.26 12.30
N CYS A 39 13.32 1.14 11.75
CA CYS A 39 14.13 -0.01 11.37
C CYS A 39 14.79 0.15 9.98
N LEU A 40 14.44 1.18 9.22
CA LEU A 40 14.97 1.44 7.87
C LEU A 40 16.37 2.13 7.93
N TYR A 41 17.21 1.76 8.89
CA TYR A 41 18.44 2.44 9.34
C TYR A 41 19.40 2.94 8.24
N ASP A 42 19.47 2.26 7.10
CA ASP A 42 20.36 2.62 5.99
C ASP A 42 19.85 3.81 5.15
N LYS A 43 18.60 4.20 5.35
CA LYS A 43 17.89 5.22 4.60
C LYS A 43 17.64 6.44 5.49
N LYS A 44 18.72 7.12 5.88
CA LYS A 44 18.76 8.31 6.76
C LYS A 44 17.98 9.55 6.25
N GLU A 45 17.48 9.53 5.03
CA GLU A 45 16.54 10.56 4.57
C GLU A 45 15.15 10.25 5.13
N ALA A 46 14.38 11.26 5.52
CA ALA A 46 13.09 11.04 6.17
C ALA A 46 12.07 10.44 5.20
N PHE A 47 12.11 9.12 5.02
CA PHE A 47 11.15 8.37 4.23
C PHE A 47 9.78 8.40 4.92
N GLU A 48 8.77 8.95 4.26
CA GLU A 48 7.39 8.76 4.67
C GLU A 48 6.96 7.35 4.24
N THR A 49 6.42 6.57 5.19
CA THR A 49 5.89 5.24 4.93
C THR A 49 4.38 5.25 4.97
N PHE A 50 3.74 4.54 4.05
CA PHE A 50 2.30 4.42 3.97
C PHE A 50 1.90 3.07 3.36
N TRP A 51 0.68 2.60 3.63
CA TRP A 51 0.18 1.36 3.04
C TRP A 51 -0.67 1.66 1.81
N GLY A 52 -1.80 2.34 2.02
CA GLY A 52 -2.82 2.55 1.01
C GLY A 52 -4.20 2.34 1.62
N TYR A 53 -5.17 1.93 0.80
CA TYR A 53 -6.53 1.63 1.26
C TYR A 53 -6.55 0.38 2.16
N TYR A 54 -7.53 0.35 3.06
CA TYR A 54 -7.72 -0.72 4.04
C TYR A 54 -8.45 -1.95 3.49
N ASP A 55 -8.60 -2.07 2.17
CA ASP A 55 -9.25 -3.20 1.50
C ASP A 55 -8.36 -4.44 1.45
N LYS A 56 -7.04 -4.27 1.60
CA LYS A 56 -6.07 -5.37 1.61
C LYS A 56 -5.24 -5.41 2.88
N TYR A 57 -5.06 -6.63 3.38
CA TYR A 57 -4.23 -6.89 4.56
C TYR A 57 -2.74 -6.81 4.17
N PRO A 58 -1.91 -6.02 4.89
CA PRO A 58 -0.53 -5.74 4.51
C PRO A 58 0.45 -6.87 4.80
N MET A 59 0.08 -7.84 5.62
CA MET A 59 0.98 -8.85 6.16
C MET A 59 0.59 -10.26 5.71
N ASN A 60 1.55 -11.12 5.42
CA ASN A 60 1.29 -12.54 5.22
C ASN A 60 1.32 -13.32 6.56
N LYS A 61 1.04 -14.62 6.56
CA LYS A 61 1.07 -15.43 7.78
C LYS A 61 2.45 -15.58 8.44
N PHE A 62 3.52 -15.21 7.75
CA PHE A 62 4.90 -15.36 8.20
C PHE A 62 5.48 -14.05 8.76
N GLY A 63 4.67 -13.01 8.96
CA GLY A 63 5.14 -11.73 9.49
C GLY A 63 5.88 -10.87 8.48
N LEU A 64 5.78 -11.16 7.18
CA LEU A 64 6.27 -10.30 6.12
C LEU A 64 5.21 -9.25 5.77
N VAL A 65 5.62 -8.00 5.71
CA VAL A 65 4.76 -6.83 5.50
C VAL A 65 5.15 -6.14 4.21
N LEU A 66 4.14 -5.80 3.41
CA LEU A 66 4.31 -4.94 2.26
C LEU A 66 4.08 -3.49 2.71
N LEU A 67 4.91 -2.55 2.26
CA LEU A 67 4.84 -1.14 2.65
C LEU A 67 5.24 -0.26 1.47
N ASN A 68 4.56 0.88 1.26
CA ASN A 68 5.04 1.91 0.35
C ASN A 68 5.91 2.91 1.11
N THR A 69 6.94 3.43 0.44
CA THR A 69 7.84 4.43 1.00
C THR A 69 8.24 5.47 -0.04
N THR A 70 8.40 6.72 0.38
CA THR A 70 8.69 7.86 -0.48
C THR A 70 9.62 8.85 0.21
N LEU A 71 10.54 9.43 -0.57
CA LEU A 71 11.36 10.58 -0.15
C LEU A 71 10.59 11.91 -0.19
N TYR A 72 9.43 11.91 -0.83
CA TYR A 72 8.63 13.09 -1.05
C TYR A 72 7.47 13.17 -0.06
N THR A 73 7.20 14.37 0.43
CA THR A 73 6.06 14.61 1.33
C THR A 73 4.72 14.27 0.67
N THR A 74 3.91 13.49 1.38
CA THR A 74 2.54 13.12 1.02
C THR A 74 1.55 14.29 1.17
N GLN A 75 2.00 15.42 1.73
CA GLN A 75 1.20 16.66 1.83
C GLN A 75 1.02 17.37 0.48
N LYS A 76 1.82 17.01 -0.54
CA LYS A 76 1.73 17.56 -1.90
C LYS A 76 1.14 16.50 -2.82
N PRO A 77 0.44 16.88 -3.91
CA PRO A 77 -0.04 15.92 -4.90
C PRO A 77 1.08 15.05 -5.47
N PRO A 78 0.79 13.79 -5.85
CA PRO A 78 1.77 12.93 -6.51
C PRO A 78 2.16 13.52 -7.87
N LEU A 79 3.39 13.25 -8.31
CA LEU A 79 3.91 13.71 -9.61
C LEU A 79 4.38 12.51 -10.42
N SER A 80 4.06 12.49 -11.72
CA SER A 80 4.47 11.43 -12.64
C SER A 80 5.99 11.35 -12.86
N SER A 81 6.72 12.44 -12.60
CA SER A 81 8.18 12.47 -12.66
C SER A 81 8.86 11.88 -11.43
N ARG A 82 8.10 11.51 -10.40
CA ARG A 82 8.61 10.98 -9.13
C ARG A 82 8.21 9.54 -8.99
N THR A 83 9.11 8.74 -8.43
CA THR A 83 8.87 7.34 -8.11
C THR A 83 8.69 7.16 -6.62
N ILE A 84 8.09 6.03 -6.26
CA ILE A 84 8.07 5.55 -4.89
C ILE A 84 8.54 4.11 -4.85
N HIS A 85 8.74 3.60 -3.65
CA HIS A 85 9.26 2.27 -3.42
C HIS A 85 8.24 1.41 -2.69
N VAL A 86 8.15 0.14 -3.07
CA VAL A 86 7.45 -0.91 -2.35
C VAL A 86 8.50 -1.75 -1.63
N LEU A 87 8.40 -1.82 -0.31
CA LEU A 87 9.26 -2.64 0.54
C LEU A 87 8.56 -3.94 0.93
N LEU A 88 9.32 -5.03 0.89
CA LEU A 88 9.01 -6.25 1.63
C LEU A 88 9.81 -6.22 2.94
N PHE A 89 9.11 -6.06 4.06
CA PHE A 89 9.71 -5.92 5.38
C PHE A 89 9.43 -7.15 6.25
N ASP A 90 10.46 -7.66 6.91
CA ASP A 90 10.41 -8.76 7.86
C ASP A 90 10.29 -8.17 9.27
N ILE A 91 9.11 -8.33 9.90
CA ILE A 91 8.87 -7.79 11.26
C ILE A 91 9.76 -8.47 12.28
N GLU A 92 9.91 -9.79 12.19
CA GLU A 92 10.61 -10.58 13.21
C GLU A 92 12.08 -10.17 13.31
N HIS A 93 12.72 -9.98 12.16
CA HIS A 93 14.13 -9.58 12.08
C HIS A 93 14.35 -8.08 11.88
N SER A 94 13.27 -7.28 11.86
CA SER A 94 13.28 -5.82 11.68
C SER A 94 14.13 -5.36 10.48
N ARG A 95 13.94 -5.96 9.30
CA ARG A 95 14.78 -5.67 8.11
C ARG A 95 13.99 -5.64 6.80
N VAL A 96 14.51 -4.91 5.82
CA VAL A 96 14.00 -4.93 4.45
C VAL A 96 14.60 -6.11 3.70
N LEU A 97 13.75 -6.96 3.13
CA LEU A 97 14.15 -8.09 2.28
C LEU A 97 14.19 -7.72 0.81
N LEU A 98 13.30 -6.82 0.38
CA LEU A 98 13.20 -6.39 -1.02
C LEU A 98 12.76 -4.93 -1.09
N ASP A 99 13.32 -4.19 -2.05
CA ASP A 99 13.01 -2.79 -2.33
C ASP A 99 12.74 -2.64 -3.84
N ILE A 100 11.50 -2.32 -4.18
CA ILE A 100 11.02 -2.27 -5.57
C ILE A 100 10.60 -0.85 -5.90
N GLU A 101 11.31 -0.20 -6.81
CA GLU A 101 10.87 1.07 -7.38
C GLU A 101 9.67 0.88 -8.32
N THR A 102 8.73 1.81 -8.27
CA THR A 102 7.58 1.89 -9.18
C THR A 102 7.21 3.33 -9.48
N ARG A 103 6.73 3.53 -10.71
CA ARG A 103 6.31 4.84 -11.25
C ARG A 103 4.81 5.07 -11.13
N THR A 104 4.06 4.08 -10.64
CA THR A 104 2.60 4.13 -10.57
C THR A 104 2.13 4.16 -9.14
N TYR A 105 1.61 5.31 -8.70
CA TYR A 105 1.04 5.43 -7.36
C TYR A 105 0.05 6.59 -7.25
N ASN A 106 -0.77 6.52 -6.22
CA ASN A 106 -1.37 7.69 -5.61
C ASN A 106 -1.29 7.55 -4.08
N TRP A 107 -1.51 8.64 -3.34
CA TRP A 107 -1.36 8.59 -1.88
C TRP A 107 -2.38 7.73 -1.17
N GLN A 108 -3.53 7.47 -1.79
CA GLN A 108 -4.61 6.76 -1.15
C GLN A 108 -4.53 5.25 -1.35
N GLN A 109 -4.14 4.79 -2.55
CA GLN A 109 -4.08 3.38 -2.95
C GLN A 109 -2.64 2.85 -3.05
N GLY A 110 -1.63 3.73 -2.92
CA GLY A 110 -0.25 3.38 -3.27
C GLY A 110 -0.18 2.87 -4.70
N CYS A 111 0.56 1.80 -4.90
CA CYS A 111 0.76 1.12 -6.19
C CYS A 111 -0.19 -0.07 -6.37
N ARG A 112 -1.29 -0.13 -5.59
CA ARG A 112 -2.17 -1.32 -5.47
C ARG A 112 -1.43 -2.60 -5.10
N THR A 113 -0.36 -2.47 -4.31
CA THR A 113 0.41 -3.61 -3.81
C THR A 113 -0.44 -4.48 -2.89
N HIS A 114 -0.50 -5.79 -3.11
CA HIS A 114 -1.19 -6.72 -2.21
C HIS A 114 -0.69 -8.16 -2.36
N TRP A 115 -0.90 -8.95 -1.30
CA TRP A 115 -0.62 -10.39 -1.29
C TRP A 115 -1.63 -11.14 -2.17
N LEU A 116 -1.12 -12.08 -2.97
CA LEU A 116 -1.93 -13.07 -3.70
C LEU A 116 -2.11 -14.35 -2.88
N ASN A 117 -1.09 -14.68 -2.09
CA ASN A 117 -1.06 -15.70 -1.05
C ASN A 117 0.12 -15.42 -0.11
N ASP A 118 0.52 -16.39 0.71
CA ASP A 118 1.62 -16.18 1.67
C ASP A 118 3.02 -16.05 1.05
N GLU A 119 3.19 -16.38 -0.23
CA GLU A 119 4.47 -16.32 -0.94
C GLU A 119 4.51 -15.21 -1.98
N PHE A 120 3.44 -15.03 -2.75
CA PHE A 120 3.42 -14.12 -3.88
C PHE A 120 2.65 -12.86 -3.56
N PHE A 121 3.18 -11.74 -4.06
CA PHE A 121 2.50 -10.46 -4.04
C PHE A 121 2.62 -9.78 -5.40
N ILE A 122 1.72 -8.84 -5.65
CA ILE A 122 1.65 -8.09 -6.91
C ILE A 122 1.68 -6.60 -6.61
N LEU A 123 2.20 -5.82 -7.55
CA LEU A 123 2.06 -4.36 -7.58
C LEU A 123 1.87 -3.87 -9.02
N ASN A 124 1.31 -2.67 -9.17
CA ASN A 124 1.25 -1.99 -10.45
C ASN A 124 2.48 -1.11 -10.68
N ASP A 125 2.83 -0.96 -11.94
CA ASP A 125 3.96 -0.15 -12.40
C ASP A 125 3.66 0.43 -13.80
N PHE A 126 4.50 1.35 -14.26
CA PHE A 126 4.40 1.95 -15.59
C PHE A 126 5.61 1.53 -16.43
N ASP A 127 5.35 0.92 -17.59
CA ASP A 127 6.37 0.56 -18.56
C ASP A 127 6.60 1.75 -19.50
N ASP A 128 7.71 2.47 -19.31
CA ASP A 128 8.04 3.65 -20.13
C ASP A 128 8.36 3.27 -21.60
N ILE A 129 8.76 2.03 -21.90
CA ILE A 129 9.06 1.61 -23.28
C ILE A 129 7.76 1.33 -24.02
N ALA A 130 6.88 0.54 -23.40
CA ALA A 130 5.58 0.19 -23.97
C ALA A 130 4.51 1.27 -23.76
N GLN A 131 4.82 2.34 -23.01
CA GLN A 131 3.92 3.45 -22.66
C GLN A 131 2.58 2.96 -22.09
N ARG A 132 2.62 2.03 -21.13
CA ARG A 132 1.41 1.44 -20.53
C ARG A 132 1.58 1.07 -19.07
N TYR A 133 0.46 1.00 -18.36
CA TYR A 133 0.42 0.40 -17.03
C TYR A 133 0.51 -1.12 -17.11
N ILE A 134 1.29 -1.70 -16.19
CA ILE A 134 1.53 -3.13 -16.07
C ILE A 134 1.36 -3.57 -14.61
N ALA A 135 1.30 -4.87 -14.39
CA ALA A 135 1.38 -5.46 -13.06
C ALA A 135 2.53 -6.46 -12.97
N ARG A 136 3.24 -6.46 -11.85
CA ARG A 136 4.45 -7.26 -11.61
C ARG A 136 4.24 -8.13 -10.38
N VAL A 137 4.43 -9.43 -10.53
CA VAL A 137 4.31 -10.42 -9.45
C VAL A 137 5.69 -10.80 -8.95
N TYR A 138 5.86 -10.80 -7.65
CA TYR A 138 7.10 -11.13 -6.95
C TYR A 138 6.91 -12.33 -6.03
N SER A 139 7.96 -13.13 -5.88
CA SER A 139 8.05 -14.14 -4.81
C SER A 139 8.77 -13.54 -3.61
N ALA A 140 8.14 -13.60 -2.44
CA ALA A 140 8.72 -13.21 -1.16
C ALA A 140 9.80 -14.18 -0.66
N ILE A 141 9.86 -15.39 -1.24
CA ILE A 141 10.90 -16.38 -0.92
C ILE A 141 12.10 -16.20 -1.85
N GLN A 142 11.86 -16.09 -3.16
CA GLN A 142 12.94 -15.96 -4.15
C GLN A 142 13.45 -14.52 -4.29
N LEU A 143 12.76 -13.55 -3.68
CA LEU A 143 13.09 -12.12 -3.68
C LEU A 143 13.27 -11.54 -5.09
N LYS A 144 12.43 -11.97 -6.04
CA LYS A 144 12.50 -11.52 -7.44
C LYS A 144 11.13 -11.52 -8.11
N GLU A 145 11.04 -10.76 -9.20
CA GLU A 145 9.90 -10.79 -10.10
C GLU A 145 9.82 -12.17 -10.78
N ILE A 146 8.63 -12.78 -10.74
CA ILE A 146 8.37 -14.09 -11.34
C ILE A 146 7.41 -14.01 -12.53
N LYS A 147 6.61 -12.96 -12.63
CA LYS A 147 5.61 -12.80 -13.70
C LYS A 147 5.26 -11.33 -13.91
N ARG A 148 4.91 -10.99 -15.15
CA ARG A 148 4.43 -9.67 -15.55
C ARG A 148 3.14 -9.79 -16.34
N PHE A 149 2.21 -8.87 -16.12
CA PHE A 149 0.99 -8.71 -16.89
C PHE A 149 1.01 -7.39 -17.65
N ASN A 150 0.47 -7.40 -18.87
CA ASN A 150 0.44 -6.24 -19.77
C ASN A 150 -0.70 -5.24 -19.45
N TYR A 151 -1.24 -5.32 -18.25
CA TYR A 151 -2.34 -4.51 -17.74
C TYR A 151 -2.18 -4.33 -16.23
N PRO A 152 -2.67 -3.22 -15.65
CA PRO A 152 -2.71 -3.04 -14.20
C PRO A 152 -3.79 -3.91 -13.57
N VAL A 153 -3.55 -4.32 -12.33
CA VAL A 153 -4.48 -5.11 -11.52
C VAL A 153 -5.04 -4.23 -10.40
N GLN A 154 -6.36 -4.19 -10.28
CA GLN A 154 -7.04 -3.49 -9.20
C GLN A 154 -7.15 -4.38 -7.96
N ASP A 155 -7.54 -5.63 -8.17
CA ASP A 155 -7.83 -6.58 -7.11
C ASP A 155 -7.55 -8.02 -7.59
N SER A 156 -7.38 -8.95 -6.67
CA SER A 156 -7.24 -10.38 -6.92
C SER A 156 -7.94 -11.23 -5.87
N PHE A 157 -8.38 -12.41 -6.30
CA PHE A 157 -8.83 -13.49 -5.43
C PHE A 157 -7.96 -14.72 -5.67
N GLY A 158 -7.03 -14.95 -4.75
CA GLY A 158 -6.00 -15.97 -4.87
C GLY A 158 -5.11 -15.77 -6.10
N LEU A 159 -4.55 -16.86 -6.62
CA LEU A 159 -3.71 -16.84 -7.82
C LEU A 159 -4.50 -16.91 -9.14
N ILE A 160 -5.82 -17.09 -9.07
CA ILE A 160 -6.65 -17.54 -10.20
C ILE A 160 -7.41 -16.37 -10.82
N THR A 161 -7.86 -15.41 -10.00
CA THR A 161 -8.76 -14.35 -10.45
C THR A 161 -8.14 -12.99 -10.22
N PHE A 162 -8.08 -12.19 -11.28
CA PHE A 162 -7.63 -10.80 -11.25
C PHE A 162 -8.72 -9.89 -11.80
N TYR A 163 -9.02 -8.82 -11.07
CA TYR A 163 -9.87 -7.72 -11.52
C TYR A 163 -8.99 -6.63 -12.11
N LEU A 164 -9.26 -6.28 -13.35
CA LEU A 164 -8.48 -5.31 -14.11
C LEU A 164 -9.08 -3.92 -13.99
N LEU A 165 -8.22 -2.91 -13.88
CA LEU A 165 -8.67 -1.53 -14.01
C LEU A 165 -8.63 -1.15 -15.50
N ILE A 166 -9.76 -1.30 -16.18
CA ILE A 166 -10.03 -0.59 -17.44
C ILE A 166 -11.05 0.48 -17.10
N ILE A 167 -10.80 1.72 -17.48
CA ILE A 167 -11.73 2.84 -17.29
C ILE A 167 -13.08 2.44 -17.91
N GLY A 168 -14.08 2.14 -17.09
CA GLY A 168 -15.49 1.99 -17.49
C GLY A 168 -16.14 0.63 -17.27
N GLU A 169 -15.44 -0.51 -17.35
CA GLU A 169 -16.07 -1.84 -17.29
C GLU A 169 -15.19 -2.85 -16.55
N LEU A 170 -15.74 -3.43 -15.48
CA LEU A 170 -15.14 -4.53 -14.69
C LEU A 170 -15.13 -5.81 -15.55
N ILE A 171 -14.00 -6.09 -16.20
CA ILE A 171 -13.80 -7.36 -16.92
C ILE A 171 -13.18 -8.38 -15.96
N HIS A 172 -13.91 -9.48 -15.73
CA HIS A 172 -13.48 -10.61 -14.92
C HIS A 172 -12.62 -11.54 -15.79
N TYR A 173 -11.30 -11.57 -15.59
CA TYR A 173 -10.43 -12.44 -16.38
C TYR A 173 -10.17 -13.76 -15.65
N ALA A 174 -11.02 -14.77 -15.91
CA ALA A 174 -10.85 -16.15 -15.46
C ALA A 174 -10.27 -17.07 -16.56
N GLN A 175 -9.62 -16.50 -17.59
CA GLN A 175 -9.36 -17.21 -18.86
C GLN A 175 -7.89 -17.54 -19.17
N ILE A 176 -6.98 -17.53 -18.17
CA ILE A 176 -5.58 -17.98 -18.36
C ILE A 176 -5.37 -19.46 -17.93
N MET A 177 -6.36 -20.13 -17.32
CA MET A 177 -6.23 -21.52 -16.84
C MET A 177 -7.19 -22.54 -17.48
N GLY A 178 -7.82 -22.21 -18.62
CA GLY A 178 -8.48 -23.22 -19.46
C GLY A 178 -9.78 -23.84 -18.92
N ILE A 179 -10.61 -23.09 -18.18
CA ILE A 179 -11.96 -23.53 -17.82
C ILE A 179 -12.96 -22.63 -18.58
N GLU A 180 -13.68 -23.22 -19.54
CA GLU A 180 -14.83 -22.58 -20.19
C GLU A 180 -15.95 -22.38 -19.18
N ILE A 181 -16.41 -21.13 -18.96
CA ILE A 181 -17.77 -20.91 -18.44
C ILE A 181 -18.37 -19.67 -19.11
N PHE A 182 -19.49 -19.91 -19.79
CA PHE A 182 -20.43 -18.93 -20.32
C PHE A 182 -21.02 -18.06 -19.20
N LEU A 183 -21.19 -16.77 -19.44
CA LEU A 183 -22.14 -15.96 -18.70
C LEU A 183 -23.13 -15.31 -19.67
N LYS A 184 -24.41 -15.60 -19.44
CA LYS A 184 -25.57 -14.91 -20.01
C LYS A 184 -25.66 -13.48 -19.50
#